data_AF-A0A4D6MWZ7-F1
#
_entry.id   AF-A0A4D6MWZ7-F1
#
_cell.length_a   1.000
_cell.length_b   1.000
_cell.length_c   1.000
_cell.angle_alpha   90.00
_cell.angle_beta   90.00
_cell.angle_gamma   90.00
#
_symmetry.space_group_name_H-M   'P 1'
#
loop_
_entity.id
_entity.type
_entity.pdbx_description
1 polymer ?
#
loop_
_entity_poly.entity_id
_entity_poly.type
_entity_poly.pdbx_seq_one_letter_code
_entity_poly.pdbx_strand_id
1 'polypeptide(L)'
;MKSPFEDYVSDIFKSRQEAKKRGNEALSYIYKILLNSLYGRFGIKPESTITTICEENKYNYLIQNKDFNIANKLSDKDYILSDLNNRDDATDWAPPRLSAVQLAAAITACSRIHMYKSISREDCYYTDTDSVVLKNPIPE
;
A
#
# COMPACT_ATOMS: atom_id res chain seq x y z
N MET A 1 1.79 -21.76 17.52
CA MET A 1 1.12 -20.48 17.81
C MET A 1 0.28 -20.12 16.58
N LYS A 2 -1.00 -19.79 16.76
CA LYS A 2 -1.92 -19.43 15.65
C LYS A 2 -1.62 -18.01 15.17
N SER A 3 -1.69 -17.74 13.87
CA SER A 3 -1.48 -16.37 13.36
C SER A 3 -2.66 -15.48 13.73
N PRO A 4 -2.45 -14.22 14.19
CA PRO A 4 -3.54 -13.30 14.49
C PRO A 4 -4.33 -12.87 13.25
N PHE A 5 -3.80 -13.14 12.04
CA PHE A 5 -4.46 -12.81 10.76
C PHE A 5 -5.18 -14.01 10.12
N GLU A 6 -5.08 -15.19 10.72
CA GLU A 6 -5.55 -16.44 10.11
C GLU A 6 -7.05 -16.41 9.80
N ASP A 7 -7.85 -16.00 10.77
CA ASP A 7 -9.32 -15.97 10.62
C ASP A 7 -9.74 -14.91 9.59
N TYR A 8 -9.16 -13.70 9.67
CA TYR A 8 -9.41 -12.63 8.69
C TYR A 8 -9.09 -13.06 7.26
N VAL A 9 -7.90 -13.62 7.03
CA VAL A 9 -7.47 -14.07 5.69
C VAL A 9 -8.35 -15.21 5.21
N SER A 10 -8.62 -16.19 6.07
CA SER A 10 -9.42 -17.36 5.71
C SER A 10 -10.86 -17.00 5.35
N ASP A 11 -11.49 -16.10 6.10
CA ASP A 11 -12.89 -15.74 5.89
C ASP A 11 -13.10 -14.86 4.67
N ILE A 12 -12.21 -13.90 4.42
CA ILE A 12 -12.25 -13.09 3.20
C ILE A 12 -11.90 -13.95 1.98
N PHE A 13 -10.94 -14.87 2.10
CA PHE A 13 -10.62 -15.80 1.01
C PHE A 13 -11.81 -16.70 0.67
N LYS A 14 -12.48 -17.29 1.67
CA LYS A 14 -13.72 -18.07 1.45
C LYS A 14 -14.79 -17.23 0.75
N SER A 15 -15.01 -16.00 1.23
CA SER A 15 -15.99 -15.07 0.63
C SER A 15 -15.65 -14.73 -0.83
N ARG A 16 -14.36 -14.57 -1.14
CA ARG A 16 -13.86 -14.40 -2.52
C ARG A 16 -14.18 -15.61 -3.40
N GLN A 17 -13.97 -16.82 -2.89
CA GLN A 17 -14.24 -18.05 -3.62
C GLN A 17 -15.74 -18.22 -3.90
N GLU A 18 -16.60 -17.93 -2.92
CA GLU A 18 -18.06 -17.94 -3.10
C GLU A 18 -18.53 -16.89 -4.11
N ALA A 19 -17.97 -15.68 -4.08
CA ALA A 19 -18.26 -14.66 -5.08
C ALA A 19 -17.89 -15.11 -6.51
N LYS A 20 -16.75 -15.78 -6.69
CA LYS A 20 -16.36 -16.37 -7.98
C LYS A 20 -17.34 -17.45 -8.44
N LYS A 21 -17.73 -18.37 -7.56
CA LYS A 21 -18.68 -19.45 -7.89
C LYS A 21 -20.03 -18.90 -8.37
N ARG A 22 -20.44 -17.75 -7.84
CA ARG A 22 -21.68 -17.05 -8.24
C ARG A 22 -21.52 -16.15 -9.46
N GLY A 23 -20.34 -16.09 -10.07
CA GLY A 23 -20.04 -15.21 -11.21
C GLY A 23 -20.01 -13.72 -10.84
N ASN A 24 -19.92 -13.36 -9.56
CA ASN A 24 -19.84 -11.96 -9.13
C ASN A 24 -18.39 -11.49 -9.11
N GLU A 25 -17.91 -11.05 -10.27
CA GLU A 25 -16.53 -10.60 -10.46
C GLU A 25 -16.19 -9.35 -9.65
N ALA A 26 -17.10 -8.37 -9.59
CA ALA A 26 -16.89 -7.14 -8.84
C ALA A 26 -16.66 -7.41 -7.35
N LEU A 27 -17.50 -8.26 -6.74
CA LEU A 27 -17.35 -8.62 -5.33
C LEU A 27 -16.09 -9.46 -5.10
N SER A 28 -15.76 -10.39 -6.01
CA SER A 28 -14.50 -11.14 -5.94
C SER A 28 -13.28 -10.23 -5.99
N TYR A 29 -13.35 -9.17 -6.81
CA TYR A 29 -12.31 -8.16 -6.91
C TYR A 29 -12.18 -7.34 -5.62
N ILE A 30 -13.29 -6.90 -5.02
CA ILE A 30 -13.27 -6.22 -3.71
C ILE A 30 -12.57 -7.08 -2.65
N TYR A 31 -12.92 -8.37 -2.55
CA TYR A 31 -12.26 -9.26 -1.60
C TYR A 31 -10.78 -9.47 -1.91
N LYS A 32 -10.38 -9.52 -3.18
CA LYS A 32 -8.95 -9.55 -3.58
C LYS A 32 -8.23 -8.30 -3.08
N ILE A 33 -8.81 -7.12 -3.28
CA ILE A 33 -8.22 -5.85 -2.84
C ILE A 33 -8.10 -5.81 -1.32
N LEU A 34 -9.11 -6.27 -0.57
CA LEU A 34 -9.04 -6.33 0.90
C LEU A 34 -7.89 -7.22 1.38
N LEU A 35 -7.72 -8.41 0.80
CA LEU A 35 -6.61 -9.31 1.13
C LEU A 35 -5.24 -8.66 0.85
N ASN A 36 -5.08 -8.03 -0.31
CA ASN A 36 -3.82 -7.37 -0.67
C ASN A 36 -3.57 -6.09 0.15
N SER A 37 -4.64 -5.38 0.52
CA SER A 37 -4.55 -4.13 1.29
C SER A 37 -4.10 -4.38 2.74
N LEU A 38 -4.35 -5.58 3.29
CA LEU A 38 -3.92 -5.92 4.65
C LEU A 38 -2.40 -5.78 4.82
N TYR A 39 -1.60 -6.43 3.97
CA TYR A 39 -0.15 -6.31 4.08
C TYR A 39 0.34 -4.94 3.63
N GLY A 40 -0.32 -4.33 2.64
CA GLY A 40 -0.02 -2.97 2.19
C GLY A 40 -0.16 -1.93 3.30
N ARG A 41 -1.14 -2.12 4.19
CA ARG A 41 -1.35 -1.25 5.36
C ARG A 41 -0.14 -1.27 6.31
N PHE A 42 0.52 -2.41 6.48
CA PHE A 42 1.70 -2.50 7.34
C PHE A 42 2.92 -1.75 6.77
N GLY A 43 3.00 -1.61 5.43
CA GLY A 43 4.08 -0.91 4.74
C GLY A 43 3.77 0.56 4.40
N ILE A 44 2.72 1.14 4.96
CA ILE A 44 2.34 2.53 4.63
C ILE A 44 3.42 3.50 5.11
N LYS A 45 3.78 4.48 4.26
CA LYS A 45 4.69 5.56 4.68
C LYS A 45 3.96 6.41 5.74
N PRO A 46 4.52 6.60 6.94
CA PRO A 46 3.86 7.37 8.01
C PRO A 46 3.76 8.86 7.67
N GLU A 47 4.80 9.38 7.03
CA GLU A 47 4.82 10.72 6.46
C GLU A 47 3.89 10.76 5.25
N SER A 48 2.93 11.69 5.28
CA SER A 48 2.02 11.93 4.16
C SER A 48 2.05 13.39 3.79
N THR A 49 1.88 13.71 2.51
CA THR A 49 1.71 15.10 2.09
C THR A 49 0.24 15.48 2.21
N ILE A 50 -0.06 16.52 2.97
CA ILE A 50 -1.39 17.16 2.93
C ILE A 50 -1.33 18.25 1.88
N THR A 51 -2.26 18.16 0.93
CA THR A 51 -2.48 19.18 -0.08
C THR A 51 -3.83 19.85 0.18
N THR A 52 -3.82 21.16 0.29
CA THR A 52 -5.02 21.98 0.49
C THR A 52 -5.17 22.95 -0.67
N ILE A 53 -6.40 23.08 -1.18
CA ILE A 53 -6.77 24.14 -2.12
C ILE A 53 -7.50 25.21 -1.31
N CYS A 54 -7.11 26.48 -1.50
CA CYS A 54 -7.71 27.59 -0.78
C CYS A 54 -7.70 28.89 -1.58
N GLU A 55 -8.60 29.80 -1.20
CA GLU A 55 -8.65 31.15 -1.74
C GLU A 55 -7.48 32.03 -1.26
N GLU A 56 -7.25 33.14 -1.96
CA GLU A 56 -6.13 34.07 -1.73
C GLU A 56 -5.97 34.52 -0.28
N ASN A 57 -7.07 34.88 0.39
CA ASN A 57 -7.02 35.35 1.78
C ASN A 57 -6.44 34.28 2.73
N LYS A 58 -6.86 33.02 2.54
CA LYS A 58 -6.37 31.89 3.33
C LYS A 58 -4.95 31.52 2.93
N TYR A 59 -4.59 31.62 1.65
CA TYR A 59 -3.22 31.42 1.18
C TYR A 59 -2.25 32.40 1.85
N ASN A 60 -2.55 33.69 1.78
CA ASN A 60 -1.72 34.76 2.36
C ASN A 60 -1.56 34.59 3.89
N TYR A 61 -2.62 34.17 4.57
CA TYR A 61 -2.53 33.84 5.99
C TYR A 61 -1.62 32.62 6.25
N LEU A 62 -1.77 31.54 5.48
CA LEU A 62 -1.03 30.29 5.71
C LEU A 62 0.46 30.43 5.41
N ILE A 63 0.83 31.07 4.30
CA ILE A 63 2.24 31.22 3.88
C ILE A 63 3.07 32.10 4.83
N GLN A 64 2.41 32.99 5.59
CA GLN A 64 3.06 33.83 6.61
C GLN A 64 3.34 33.08 7.92
N ASN A 65 2.55 32.04 8.21
CA ASN A 65 2.57 31.36 9.50
C ASN A 65 3.20 29.96 9.44
N LYS A 66 3.47 29.44 8.24
CA LYS A 66 3.97 28.08 8.05
C LYS A 66 4.75 27.94 6.74
N ASP A 67 5.82 27.16 6.79
CA ASP A 67 6.56 26.76 5.58
C ASP A 67 5.85 25.63 4.85
N PHE A 68 5.68 25.80 3.55
CA PHE A 68 5.10 24.81 2.64
C PHE A 68 6.14 24.34 1.63
N ASN A 69 6.07 23.05 1.28
CA ASN A 69 6.93 22.50 0.23
C ASN A 69 6.47 22.95 -1.16
N ILE A 70 5.16 23.16 -1.33
CA ILE A 70 4.57 23.67 -2.56
C ILE A 70 3.58 24.77 -2.17
N ALA A 71 3.70 25.93 -2.80
CA ALA A 71 2.79 27.04 -2.62
C ALA A 71 2.62 27.81 -3.93
N ASN A 72 1.65 27.41 -4.74
CA ASN A 72 1.46 27.93 -6.10
C ASN A 72 0.03 28.43 -6.33
N LYS A 73 -0.11 29.41 -7.23
CA LYS A 73 -1.42 29.78 -7.78
C LYS A 73 -1.91 28.68 -8.71
N LEU A 74 -3.14 28.20 -8.51
CA LEU A 74 -3.76 27.13 -9.30
C LEU A 74 -4.71 27.70 -10.35
N SER A 75 -5.49 28.71 -9.97
CA SER A 75 -6.45 29.42 -10.82
C SER A 75 -6.45 30.91 -10.45
N ASP A 76 -7.27 31.73 -11.12
CA ASP A 76 -7.40 33.16 -10.77
C ASP A 76 -7.82 33.40 -9.31
N LYS A 77 -8.52 32.43 -8.70
CA LYS A 77 -9.08 32.55 -7.35
C LYS A 77 -8.48 31.56 -6.35
N ASP A 78 -7.89 30.48 -6.84
CA ASP A 78 -7.46 29.35 -6.01
C ASP A 78 -5.95 29.19 -5.99
N TYR A 79 -5.46 28.76 -4.84
CA TYR A 79 -4.07 28.45 -4.57
C TYR A 79 -3.98 27.01 -4.07
N ILE A 80 -2.88 26.35 -4.41
CA ILE A 80 -2.54 25.01 -3.95
C ILE A 80 -1.36 25.10 -2.99
N LEU A 81 -1.55 24.51 -1.81
CA LEU A 81 -0.56 24.45 -0.74
C LEU A 81 -0.33 22.97 -0.39
N SER A 82 0.92 22.53 -0.39
CA SER A 82 1.29 21.18 0.06
C SER A 82 2.37 21.22 1.12
N ASP A 83 2.17 20.45 2.17
CA ASP A 83 3.14 20.27 3.24
C ASP A 83 3.15 18.82 3.74
N LEU A 84 4.26 18.40 4.33
CA LEU A 84 4.37 17.12 5.03
C LEU A 84 3.58 17.19 6.34
N ASN A 85 2.62 16.28 6.47
CA ASN A 85 1.98 15.95 7.73
C ASN A 85 2.92 15.09 8.56
N ASN A 86 2.95 15.33 9.88
CA ASN A 86 3.98 14.82 10.80
C ASN A 86 5.40 15.26 10.40
N ARG A 87 5.64 16.57 10.25
CA ARG A 87 6.97 17.09 10.57
C ARG A 87 7.15 16.86 12.07
N ASP A 88 7.81 15.77 12.44
CA ASP A 88 8.18 15.57 13.83
C ASP A 88 9.12 16.72 14.23
N ASP A 89 8.59 17.73 14.90
CA ASP A 89 9.37 18.69 15.70
C ASP A 89 9.94 18.00 16.96
N ALA A 90 9.85 16.67 17.04
CA ALA A 90 10.30 15.90 18.18
C ALA A 90 11.82 15.70 18.10
N THR A 91 12.51 16.23 19.09
CA THR A 91 13.90 15.90 19.42
C THR A 91 14.10 14.43 19.82
N ASP A 92 13.01 13.65 19.93
CA ASP A 92 12.94 12.26 20.34
C ASP A 92 12.37 11.34 19.25
N TRP A 93 12.74 10.06 19.29
CA TRP A 93 12.24 9.02 18.38
C TRP A 93 10.71 8.86 18.48
N ALA A 94 9.99 9.24 17.41
CA ALA A 94 8.55 9.07 17.28
C ALA A 94 8.24 7.84 16.37
N PRO A 95 8.00 6.64 16.94
CA PRO A 95 7.72 5.48 16.13
C PRO A 95 6.40 5.63 15.36
N PRO A 96 6.32 5.15 14.11
CA PRO A 96 5.11 5.20 13.31
C PRO A 96 3.92 4.52 13.99
N ARG A 97 2.83 5.26 14.24
CA ARG A 97 1.64 4.72 14.91
C ARG A 97 0.76 3.87 13.99
N LEU A 98 0.95 3.96 12.68
CA LEU A 98 0.03 3.42 11.66
C LEU A 98 0.66 2.36 10.75
N SER A 99 1.94 2.02 10.94
CA SER A 99 2.67 1.06 10.11
C SER A 99 3.44 0.06 10.96
N ALA A 100 3.51 -1.19 10.49
CA ALA A 100 4.34 -2.24 11.06
C ALA A 100 5.22 -2.81 9.94
N VAL A 101 6.18 -2.00 9.48
CA VAL A 101 6.96 -2.26 8.25
C VAL A 101 7.64 -3.63 8.28
N GLN A 102 8.04 -4.11 9.46
CA GLN A 102 8.59 -5.45 9.66
C GLN A 102 7.65 -6.57 9.21
N LEU A 103 6.32 -6.41 9.39
CA LEU A 103 5.34 -7.40 8.92
C LEU A 103 5.23 -7.39 7.40
N ALA A 104 5.19 -6.21 6.78
CA ALA A 104 5.19 -6.10 5.32
C ALA A 104 6.48 -6.69 4.72
N ALA A 105 7.63 -6.40 5.33
CA ALA A 105 8.92 -6.96 4.92
C ALA A 105 8.93 -8.49 5.03
N ALA A 106 8.45 -9.05 6.14
CA ALA A 106 8.37 -10.49 6.35
C ALA A 106 7.44 -11.17 5.32
N ILE A 107 6.25 -10.61 5.08
CA ILE A 107 5.30 -11.14 4.08
C ILE A 107 5.95 -11.18 2.69
N THR A 108 6.53 -10.06 2.24
CA THR A 108 7.16 -10.00 0.91
C THR A 108 8.40 -10.90 0.80
N ALA A 109 9.19 -11.04 1.87
CA ALA A 109 10.34 -11.95 1.90
C ALA A 109 9.90 -13.41 1.80
N CYS A 110 8.90 -13.82 2.59
CA CYS A 110 8.33 -15.17 2.52
C CYS A 110 7.72 -15.46 1.14
N SER A 111 7.03 -14.49 0.52
CA SER A 111 6.53 -14.64 -0.86
C SER A 111 7.66 -14.85 -1.86
N ARG A 112 8.76 -14.08 -1.77
CA ARG A 112 9.94 -14.27 -2.64
C ARG A 112 10.61 -15.63 -2.43
N ILE A 113 10.76 -16.07 -1.19
CA ILE A 113 11.30 -17.40 -0.85
C ILE A 113 10.40 -18.51 -1.42
N HIS A 114 9.08 -18.34 -1.33
CA HIS A 114 8.12 -19.27 -1.90
C HIS A 114 8.26 -19.35 -3.43
N MET A 115 8.34 -18.19 -4.10
CA MET A 115 8.51 -18.09 -5.54
C MET A 115 9.87 -18.56 -6.05
N TYR A 116 10.91 -18.52 -5.21
CA TYR A 116 12.28 -18.89 -5.57
C TYR A 116 12.37 -20.29 -6.19
N LYS A 117 11.53 -21.24 -5.75
CA LYS A 117 11.47 -22.59 -6.32
C LYS A 117 11.14 -22.59 -7.82
N SER A 118 10.27 -21.69 -8.25
CA SER A 118 9.88 -21.55 -9.64
C SER A 118 10.86 -20.64 -10.41
N ILE A 119 11.36 -19.59 -9.74
CA ILE A 119 12.29 -18.61 -10.35
C ILE A 119 13.66 -19.22 -10.63
N SER A 120 14.16 -20.10 -9.76
CA SER A 120 15.49 -20.73 -9.88
C SER A 120 15.57 -21.81 -10.96
N ARG A 121 14.48 -22.12 -11.65
CA ARG A 121 14.48 -23.05 -12.77
C ARG A 121 15.26 -22.46 -13.95
N GLU A 122 16.06 -23.29 -14.60
CA GLU A 122 16.82 -22.88 -15.80
C GLU A 122 15.92 -22.41 -16.95
N ASP A 123 14.68 -22.90 -16.99
CA ASP A 123 13.72 -22.60 -18.03
C ASP A 123 12.76 -21.45 -17.69
N CYS A 124 13.06 -20.68 -16.64
CA CYS A 124 12.34 -19.47 -16.26
C CYS A 124 12.84 -18.26 -17.06
N TYR A 125 11.94 -17.63 -17.82
CA TYR A 125 12.26 -16.43 -18.62
C TYR A 125 11.92 -15.13 -17.90
N TYR A 126 10.89 -15.13 -17.07
CA TYR A 126 10.38 -13.92 -16.42
C TYR A 126 9.63 -14.26 -15.14
N THR A 127 9.61 -13.30 -14.21
CA THR A 127 8.78 -13.36 -13.01
C THR A 127 8.30 -11.96 -12.64
N ASP A 128 7.06 -11.86 -12.19
CA ASP A 128 6.50 -10.65 -11.58
C ASP A 128 5.64 -11.06 -10.39
N THR A 129 6.06 -10.64 -9.20
CA THR A 129 5.37 -10.80 -7.91
C THR A 129 5.04 -12.25 -7.55
N ASP A 130 3.94 -12.80 -8.06
CA ASP A 130 3.42 -14.15 -7.82
C ASP A 130 3.26 -14.97 -9.11
N SER A 131 3.85 -14.51 -10.22
CA SER A 131 3.81 -15.16 -11.52
C SER A 131 5.20 -15.53 -12.04
N VAL A 132 5.26 -16.56 -12.87
CA VAL A 132 6.45 -16.99 -13.62
C VAL A 132 6.07 -17.33 -15.05
N VAL A 133 6.98 -17.05 -15.99
CA VAL A 133 6.88 -17.46 -17.39
C VAL A 133 7.97 -18.50 -17.63
N LEU A 134 7.53 -19.75 -17.85
CA LEU A 134 8.42 -20.90 -18.02
C LEU A 134 8.38 -21.40 -19.46
N LYS A 135 9.50 -21.95 -19.94
CA LYS A 135 9.55 -22.67 -21.23
C LYS A 135 8.76 -23.96 -21.18
N ASN A 136 8.90 -24.72 -20.10
CA ASN A 136 8.25 -26.02 -19.94
C ASN A 136 7.21 -25.96 -18.81
N PRO A 137 6.21 -26.86 -18.84
CA PRO A 137 5.24 -26.98 -17.75
C PRO A 137 5.90 -27.25 -16.39
N ILE A 138 5.17 -26.92 -15.33
CA ILE A 138 5.51 -27.35 -13.98
C ILE A 138 5.22 -28.85 -13.89
N PRO A 139 6.16 -29.68 -13.38
CA PRO A 139 5.92 -31.11 -13.14
C PRO A 139 4.69 -31.32 -12.24
N GLU A 140 3.97 -32.43 -12.47
CA GLU A 140 2.87 -32.87 -11.60
C GLU A 140 3.30 -33.18 -10.16
#